data_AF-X1M7T0-F1
#
_entry.id   AF-X1M7T0-F1
#
_cell.length_a   1.000
_cell.length_b   1.000
_cell.length_c   1.000
_cell.angle_alpha   90.00
_cell.angle_beta   90.00
_cell.angle_gamma   90.00
#
_symmetry.space_group_name_H-M   'P 1'
#
loop_
_entity.id
_entity.type
_entity.pdbx_description
1 polymer ?
#
loop_
_entity_poly.entity_id
_entity_poly.type
_entity_poly.pdbx_seq_one_letter_code
_entity_poly.pdbx_strand_id
1 'polypeptide(L)'
;MNLNHKNIVILHKEELIDALAESQKYEVIIYGHTHRTDLRKIGKTIIINPGECGGWLSGKSTIALLNLENLEAKIINLADSG
;
A
#
# COMPACT_ATOMS: atom_id res chain seq x y z
N MET A 1 -4.75 -0.45 -13.31
CA MET A 1 -4.73 -1.83 -13.83
C MET A 1 -5.88 -2.63 -13.23
N ASN A 2 -6.32 -3.71 -13.88
CA ASN A 2 -7.31 -4.64 -13.33
C ASN A 2 -6.65 -5.99 -13.07
N LEU A 3 -6.75 -6.53 -11.85
CA LEU A 3 -6.25 -7.85 -11.47
C LEU A 3 -7.31 -8.58 -10.64
N ASN A 4 -7.63 -9.82 -10.99
CA ASN A 4 -8.68 -10.61 -10.31
C ASN A 4 -10.01 -9.83 -10.15
N HIS A 5 -10.41 -9.09 -11.20
CA HIS A 5 -11.61 -8.23 -11.20
C HIS A 5 -11.56 -7.07 -10.18
N LYS A 6 -10.37 -6.72 -9.66
CA LYS A 6 -10.13 -5.57 -8.78
C LYS A 6 -9.44 -4.46 -9.55
N ASN A 7 -9.96 -3.25 -9.46
CA ASN A 7 -9.31 -2.07 -10.01
C ASN A 7 -8.24 -1.60 -9.02
N ILE A 8 -6.99 -1.67 -9.46
CA ILE A 8 -5.81 -1.30 -8.68
C ILE A 8 -5.16 -0.10 -9.36
N VAL A 9 -4.84 0.93 -8.59
CA VAL A 9 -4.04 2.07 -9.05
C VAL A 9 -2.71 2.10 -8.29
N ILE A 10 -1.65 2.39 -9.02
CA ILE A 10 -0.30 2.51 -8.49
C ILE A 10 0.24 3.87 -8.92
N LEU A 11 0.75 4.63 -7.97
CA LEU A 11 1.42 5.92 -8.18
C LEU A 11 2.52 6.07 -7.15
N HIS A 12 3.56 6.86 -7.40
CA HIS A 12 4.64 6.96 -6.41
C HIS A 12 4.31 7.92 -5.26
N LYS A 13 3.72 9.09 -5.56
CA LYS A 13 3.48 10.17 -4.58
C LYS A 13 2.11 10.11 -3.92
N GLU A 14 2.01 10.70 -2.74
CA GLU A 14 0.84 10.70 -1.85
C GLU A 14 -0.23 11.76 -2.17
N GLU A 15 0.08 12.75 -3.01
CA GLU A 15 -0.73 13.95 -3.24
C GLU A 15 -2.19 13.66 -3.66
N LEU A 16 -2.44 12.53 -4.36
CA LEU A 16 -3.75 12.17 -4.89
C LEU A 16 -4.45 11.05 -4.12
N ILE A 17 -3.84 10.50 -3.07
CA ILE A 17 -4.30 9.26 -2.43
C ILE A 17 -5.68 9.42 -1.80
N ASP A 18 -5.89 10.50 -1.06
CA ASP A 18 -7.16 10.72 -0.37
C ASP A 18 -8.30 10.96 -1.38
N ALA A 19 -8.07 11.78 -2.42
CA ALA A 19 -9.06 12.01 -3.49
C ALA A 19 -9.39 10.73 -4.28
N LEU A 20 -8.38 9.91 -4.59
CA LEU A 20 -8.58 8.61 -5.26
C LEU A 20 -9.36 7.64 -4.36
N ALA A 21 -9.07 7.62 -3.06
CA ALA A 21 -9.78 6.79 -2.10
C ALA A 21 -11.24 7.24 -1.96
N GLU A 22 -11.49 8.53 -1.78
CA GLU A 22 -12.85 9.11 -1.70
C GLU A 22 -13.68 8.85 -2.95
N SER A 23 -13.04 8.76 -4.14
CA SER A 23 -13.75 8.43 -5.39
C SER A 23 -14.40 7.04 -5.37
N GLN A 24 -13.92 6.13 -4.52
CA GLN A 24 -14.35 4.73 -4.45
C GLN A 24 -14.33 4.03 -5.83
N LYS A 25 -13.49 4.47 -6.77
CA LYS A 25 -13.35 3.83 -8.10
C LYS A 25 -12.43 2.61 -8.07
N TYR A 26 -11.52 2.56 -7.10
CA TYR A 26 -10.49 1.54 -6.97
C TYR A 26 -10.70 0.73 -5.69
N GLU A 27 -10.46 -0.57 -5.76
CA GLU A 27 -10.43 -1.43 -4.58
C GLU A 27 -9.08 -1.31 -3.85
N VAL A 28 -8.00 -1.00 -4.58
CA VAL A 28 -6.65 -0.87 -4.01
C VAL A 28 -5.91 0.32 -4.61
N ILE A 29 -5.26 1.09 -3.74
CA ILE A 29 -4.33 2.17 -4.08
C ILE A 29 -2.98 1.81 -3.47
N ILE A 30 -1.93 1.73 -4.30
CA ILE A 30 -0.55 1.50 -3.85
C ILE A 30 0.27 2.75 -4.10
N TYR A 31 0.97 3.24 -3.08
CA TYR A 31 1.88 4.37 -3.18
C TYR A 31 3.18 4.20 -2.40
N GLY A 32 4.09 5.16 -2.53
CA GLY A 32 5.41 5.15 -1.88
C GLY A 32 5.85 6.56 -1.48
N HIS A 33 7.06 6.94 -1.90
CA HIS A 33 7.68 8.25 -1.73
C HIS A 33 8.04 8.68 -0.30
N THR A 34 7.21 8.39 0.69
CA THR A 34 7.38 8.87 2.08
C THR A 34 8.33 8.01 2.91
N HIS A 35 8.71 6.82 2.43
CA HIS A 35 9.45 5.78 3.16
C HIS A 35 8.76 5.32 4.46
N ARG A 36 7.47 5.63 4.65
CA ARG A 36 6.68 5.25 5.83
C ARG A 36 5.58 4.29 5.44
N THR A 37 5.37 3.27 6.24
CA THR A 37 4.26 2.33 6.05
C THR A 37 2.93 3.03 6.22
N ASP A 38 1.99 2.81 5.31
CA ASP A 38 0.59 3.20 5.44
C ASP A 38 -0.28 2.01 5.04
N LEU A 39 -1.14 1.58 5.94
CA LEU A 39 -2.10 0.51 5.69
C LEU A 39 -3.42 0.89 6.34
N ARG A 40 -4.31 1.45 5.53
CA ARG A 40 -5.61 1.95 5.98
C ARG A 40 -6.68 1.67 4.94
N LYS A 41 -7.94 1.77 5.36
CA LYS A 41 -9.11 1.53 4.52
C LYS A 41 -10.07 2.71 4.59
N ILE A 42 -10.52 3.18 3.44
CA ILE A 42 -11.55 4.21 3.30
C ILE A 42 -12.67 3.63 2.43
N GLY A 43 -13.84 3.40 3.02
CA GLY A 43 -14.94 2.70 2.34
C GLY A 43 -14.51 1.31 1.86
N LYS A 44 -14.60 1.04 0.56
CA LYS A 44 -14.13 -0.22 -0.05
C LYS A 44 -12.65 -0.22 -0.40
N THR A 45 -12.00 0.95 -0.43
CA THR A 45 -10.65 1.13 -0.96
C THR A 45 -9.61 0.89 0.11
N ILE A 46 -8.63 0.03 -0.18
CA ILE A 46 -7.46 -0.21 0.66
C ILE A 46 -6.30 0.63 0.14
N ILE A 47 -5.68 1.37 1.03
CA ILE A 47 -4.51 2.20 0.76
C ILE A 47 -3.29 1.49 1.33
N ILE A 48 -2.28 1.32 0.49
CA ILE A 48 -1.05 0.60 0.83
C ILE A 48 0.16 1.47 0.46
N ASN A 49 0.97 1.80 1.45
CA ASN A 49 2.37 2.17 1.28
C ASN A 49 3.22 1.11 2.00
N PRO A 50 4.06 0.36 1.27
CA PRO A 50 4.88 -0.69 1.88
C PRO A 50 5.99 -0.12 2.78
N GLY A 51 6.20 1.20 2.79
CA GLY A 51 7.38 1.83 3.39
C GLY A 51 8.56 1.73 2.43
N GLU A 52 9.75 1.49 2.98
CA GLU A 52 10.95 1.30 2.19
C GLU A 52 11.51 -0.11 2.34
N CYS A 53 12.02 -0.65 1.23
CA CYS A 53 12.68 -1.96 1.25
C CYS A 53 14.13 -1.85 1.77
N GLY A 54 14.83 -0.73 1.52
CA GLY A 54 16.24 -0.58 1.90
C GLY A 54 16.50 -0.29 3.38
N GLY A 55 15.50 0.21 4.11
CA GLY A 55 15.64 0.58 5.53
C GLY A 55 16.58 1.77 5.82
N TRP A 56 17.04 2.51 4.79
CA TRP A 56 18.07 3.53 4.95
C TRP A 56 17.57 4.82 5.62
N LEU A 57 16.30 5.21 5.44
CA LEU A 57 15.78 6.47 5.96
C LEU A 57 15.00 6.30 7.26
N SER A 58 14.24 5.22 7.37
CA SER A 58 13.36 4.89 8.50
C SER A 58 13.99 3.91 9.49
N GLY A 59 15.09 3.25 9.12
CA GLY A 59 15.69 2.14 9.87
C GLY A 59 14.88 0.85 9.81
N LYS A 60 13.79 0.80 9.01
CA LYS A 60 12.90 -0.35 8.88
C LYS A 60 12.81 -0.78 7.43
N SER A 61 13.15 -2.04 7.18
CA SER A 61 13.01 -2.67 5.88
C SER A 61 11.68 -3.42 5.84
N THR A 62 10.73 -2.94 5.03
CA THR A 62 9.36 -3.47 4.96
C THR A 62 8.86 -3.68 3.54
N ILE A 63 7.97 -4.66 3.38
CA ILE A 63 7.17 -4.89 2.17
C ILE A 63 5.68 -5.02 2.53
N ALA A 64 4.80 -4.91 1.54
CA ALA A 64 3.38 -5.23 1.69
C ALA A 64 3.02 -6.50 0.92
N LEU A 65 2.26 -7.39 1.54
CA LEU A 65 1.65 -8.56 0.90
C LEU A 65 0.13 -8.35 0.83
N LEU A 66 -0.44 -8.41 -0.37
CA LEU A 66 -1.88 -8.27 -0.62
C LEU A 66 -2.45 -9.58 -1.17
N ASN A 67 -3.45 -10.12 -0.49
CA ASN A 67 -4.25 -11.23 -0.99
C ASN A 67 -5.40 -10.69 -1.86
N LEU A 68 -5.41 -11.06 -3.15
CA LEU A 68 -6.39 -10.58 -4.12
C LEU A 68 -7.77 -11.26 -4.02
N GLU A 69 -7.90 -12.37 -3.31
CA GLU A 69 -9.17 -13.08 -3.12
C GLU A 69 -10.02 -12.39 -2.06
N ASN A 70 -9.44 -12.10 -0.89
CA ASN A 70 -10.13 -11.52 0.25
C ASN A 70 -9.81 -10.02 0.49
N LEU A 71 -8.89 -9.44 -0.30
CA LEU A 71 -8.38 -8.07 -0.12
C LEU A 71 -7.78 -7.81 1.26
N GLU A 72 -7.18 -8.81 1.90
CA GLU A 72 -6.38 -8.59 3.09
C GLU A 72 -4.96 -8.19 2.71
N ALA A 73 -4.43 -7.15 3.37
CA ALA A 73 -3.05 -6.72 3.21
C ALA A 73 -2.32 -6.72 4.54
N LYS A 74 -1.02 -7.03 4.52
CA LYS A 74 -0.14 -7.04 5.70
C LYS A 74 1.20 -6.41 5.35
N ILE A 75 1.77 -5.67 6.30
CA ILE A 75 3.15 -5.20 6.23
C ILE A 75 4.05 -6.28 6.84
N ILE A 76 5.12 -6.63 6.14
CA ILE A 76 6.11 -7.63 6.55
C ILE A 76 7.44 -6.92 6.76
N ASN A 77 8.07 -7.12 7.92
CA ASN A 77 9.46 -6.70 8.15
C ASN A 77 10.40 -7.72 7.49
N LEU A 78 11.42 -7.24 6.77
CA LEU A 78 12.38 -8.10 6.06
C LEU A 78 13.65 -8.39 6.86
N ALA A 79 13.97 -7.56 7.85
CA ALA A 79 15.09 -7.79 8.75
C ALA A 79 14.54 -8.35 10.05
N ASP A 80 14.81 -9.63 10.33
CA ASP A 80 14.73 -10.17 11.68
C ASP A 80 15.82 -9.49 12.51
N SER A 81 15.43 -8.72 13.52
CA SER A 81 16.31 -8.43 14.65
C SER A 81 16.43 -9.70 15.50
N GLY A 82 17.20 -10.67 14.97
CA GLY A 82 17.74 -11.80 15.71
C GLY A 82 19.13 -11.47 16.23
#